data_AF-A0A947WBH6-F1
#
_entry.id   AF-A0A947WBH6-F1
#
_cell.length_a   1.000
_cell.length_b   1.000
_cell.length_c   1.000
_cell.angle_alpha   90.00
_cell.angle_beta   90.00
_cell.angle_gamma   90.00
#
_symmetry.space_group_name_H-M   'P 1'
#
loop_
_entity.id
_entity.type
_entity.pdbx_description
1 polymer ?
#
loop_
_entity_poly.entity_id
_entity_poly.type
_entity_poly.pdbx_seq_one_letter_code
_entity_poly.pdbx_strand_id
1 'polypeptide(L)'
;MSELLRETWISVQKAETSLVQAGARLCAKDSPGLCDGLELNPALRPILIRFASGFNPALIRADDYLRRYPFSKLNAIDAQLKALSEAGMLVLVEFQTYALTEQGVHSVRTYIERVGQLIDNLTLDLSDADAQKLLAYDQAIVGSLRNRAAEQPSSIFEHRLRGLHHDYSSNRLWHHWHYVWTMIAAREDAEEQIGIEQGIDPLAWLARHELWFTSRRPLRARTKSCPDLAEVAQRYAPLQDADDESQAALNRLLDLGWINSIGEDGGLTEQGLKAADRDEAMVDAIFFSRWPQFSNEELAEMKRIADAINHRCDELVEQHKAQQAAK
;
A
#
# COMPACT_ATOMS: atom_id res chain seq x y z
N MET A 1 15.09 7.17 -18.04
CA MET A 1 15.08 6.39 -16.78
C MET A 1 15.69 5.03 -17.07
N SER A 2 16.60 4.52 -16.23
CA SER A 2 17.20 3.19 -16.47
C SER A 2 16.19 2.08 -16.14
N GLU A 3 16.17 1.03 -16.95
CA GLU A 3 15.37 -0.17 -16.71
C GLU A 3 15.73 -0.82 -15.37
N LEU A 4 17.02 -0.85 -15.04
CA LEU A 4 17.54 -1.36 -13.77
C LEU A 4 16.94 -0.68 -12.54
N LEU A 5 16.73 0.65 -12.57
CA LEU A 5 16.12 1.38 -11.45
C LEU A 5 14.66 0.92 -11.22
N ARG A 6 13.90 0.78 -12.31
CA ARG A 6 12.52 0.29 -12.25
C ARG A 6 12.46 -1.16 -11.74
N GLU A 7 13.32 -2.03 -12.25
CA GLU A 7 13.40 -3.43 -11.78
C GLU A 7 13.79 -3.53 -10.30
N THR A 8 14.71 -2.67 -9.86
CA THR A 8 15.14 -2.59 -8.47
C THR A 8 13.95 -2.22 -7.58
N TRP A 9 13.21 -1.17 -7.94
CA TRP A 9 11.99 -0.78 -7.22
C TRP A 9 10.94 -1.89 -7.17
N ILE A 10 10.69 -2.58 -8.30
CA ILE A 10 9.74 -3.70 -8.33
C ILE A 10 10.18 -4.81 -7.36
N SER A 11 11.48 -5.08 -7.28
CA SER A 11 12.03 -6.12 -6.40
C SER A 11 11.93 -5.72 -4.93
N VAL A 12 12.25 -4.47 -4.61
CA VAL A 12 12.12 -3.84 -3.28
C VAL A 12 10.65 -3.85 -2.81
N GLN A 13 9.73 -3.39 -3.66
CA GLN A 13 8.30 -3.41 -3.36
C GLN A 13 7.79 -4.85 -3.15
N LYS A 14 8.24 -5.81 -3.98
CA LYS A 14 7.88 -7.22 -3.78
C LYS A 14 8.44 -7.76 -2.46
N ALA A 15 9.65 -7.38 -2.07
CA ALA A 15 10.31 -7.87 -0.87
C ALA A 15 9.51 -7.48 0.37
N GLU A 16 9.07 -6.22 0.45
CA GLU A 16 8.12 -5.76 1.47
C GLU A 16 6.88 -6.66 1.55
N THR A 17 6.19 -6.83 0.43
CA THR A 17 4.93 -7.57 0.40
C THR A 17 5.17 -9.02 0.80
N SER A 18 6.28 -9.61 0.38
CA SER A 18 6.66 -10.99 0.69
C SER A 18 7.00 -11.17 2.17
N LEU A 19 7.69 -10.21 2.79
CA LEU A 19 7.96 -10.21 4.24
C LEU A 19 6.67 -10.17 5.06
N VAL A 20 5.73 -9.29 4.70
CA VAL A 20 4.43 -9.22 5.38
C VAL A 20 3.64 -10.51 5.15
N GLN A 21 3.67 -11.06 3.93
CA GLN A 21 2.98 -12.31 3.63
C GLN A 21 3.57 -13.49 4.41
N ALA A 22 4.89 -13.65 4.44
CA ALA A 22 5.55 -14.69 5.21
C ALA A 22 5.37 -14.45 6.73
N GLY A 23 5.67 -13.25 7.24
CA GLY A 23 5.58 -12.97 8.68
C GLY A 23 4.14 -13.05 9.22
N ALA A 24 3.22 -12.30 8.62
CA ALA A 24 1.87 -12.14 9.16
C ALA A 24 0.87 -13.20 8.64
N ARG A 25 0.97 -13.69 7.39
CA ARG A 25 0.00 -14.69 6.87
C ARG A 25 0.36 -16.14 7.19
N LEU A 26 1.60 -16.43 7.58
CA LEU A 26 1.94 -17.73 8.19
C LEU A 26 1.34 -17.86 9.60
N CYS A 27 0.96 -16.74 10.22
CA CYS A 27 0.12 -16.73 11.40
C CYS A 27 -1.37 -16.71 11.00
N ALA A 28 -2.22 -17.43 11.74
CA ALA A 28 -3.66 -17.29 11.57
C ALA A 28 -4.06 -15.81 11.74
N LYS A 29 -4.98 -15.30 10.91
CA LYS A 29 -5.46 -13.91 10.98
C LYS A 29 -5.97 -13.51 12.37
N ASP A 30 -6.44 -14.50 13.14
CA ASP A 30 -6.91 -14.37 14.52
C ASP A 30 -5.96 -14.99 15.54
N SER A 31 -4.67 -15.13 15.20
CA SER A 31 -3.67 -15.60 16.15
C SER A 31 -3.74 -14.72 17.40
N PRO A 32 -4.01 -15.30 18.60
CA PRO A 32 -4.11 -14.53 19.83
C PRO A 32 -2.90 -13.60 20.02
N GLY A 33 -1.70 -14.10 19.71
CA GLY A 33 -0.47 -13.31 19.80
C GLY A 33 -0.41 -12.05 18.92
N LEU A 34 -1.18 -11.96 17.83
CA LEU A 34 -1.30 -10.74 17.02
C LEU A 34 -2.35 -9.78 17.58
N CYS A 35 -3.42 -10.30 18.18
CA CYS A 35 -4.61 -9.54 18.59
C CYS A 35 -4.68 -9.23 20.10
N ASP A 36 -3.82 -9.81 20.93
CA ASP A 36 -3.82 -9.57 22.38
C ASP A 36 -3.59 -8.07 22.69
N GLY A 37 -4.49 -7.41 23.44
CA GLY A 37 -4.41 -5.96 23.68
C GLY A 37 -5.06 -5.07 22.60
N LEU A 38 -5.60 -5.67 21.53
CA LEU A 38 -6.62 -5.06 20.67
C LEU A 38 -8.01 -5.51 21.18
N GLU A 39 -8.43 -4.94 22.32
CA GLU A 39 -9.77 -5.10 22.91
C GLU A 39 -10.85 -4.37 22.09
N LEU A 40 -10.87 -4.68 20.79
CA LEU A 40 -11.73 -4.09 19.78
C LEU A 40 -12.48 -5.21 19.07
N ASN A 41 -13.72 -4.95 18.67
CA ASN A 41 -14.50 -5.85 17.83
C ASN A 41 -13.64 -6.31 16.64
N PRO A 42 -13.52 -7.63 16.37
CA PRO A 42 -12.71 -8.15 15.27
C PRO A 42 -12.99 -7.49 13.91
N ALA A 43 -14.24 -7.08 13.64
CA ALA A 43 -14.62 -6.38 12.42
C ALA A 43 -14.02 -4.97 12.29
N LEU A 44 -13.72 -4.31 13.41
CA LEU A 44 -13.16 -2.96 13.45
C LEU A 44 -11.62 -2.95 13.46
N ARG A 45 -10.95 -4.07 13.75
CA ARG A 45 -9.47 -4.13 13.80
C ARG A 45 -8.82 -3.80 12.46
N PRO A 46 -9.23 -4.38 11.31
CA PRO A 46 -8.65 -4.04 10.01
C PRO A 46 -8.86 -2.56 9.66
N ILE A 47 -9.98 -2.00 10.09
CA ILE A 47 -10.33 -0.60 9.89
C ILE A 47 -9.38 0.30 10.68
N LEU A 48 -9.20 0.02 11.99
CA LEU A 48 -8.26 0.76 12.85
C LEU A 48 -6.84 0.71 12.31
N ILE A 49 -6.34 -0.50 12.02
CA ILE A 49 -4.96 -0.69 11.53
C ILE A 49 -4.75 0.11 10.24
N ARG A 50 -5.70 0.07 9.32
CA ARG A 50 -5.62 0.78 8.04
C ARG A 50 -5.60 2.30 8.23
N PHE A 51 -6.46 2.86 9.09
CA PHE A 51 -6.43 4.31 9.37
C PHE A 51 -5.16 4.72 10.10
N ALA A 52 -4.71 3.94 11.07
CA ALA A 52 -3.59 4.33 11.91
C ALA A 52 -2.21 4.08 11.27
N SER A 53 -2.09 3.13 10.34
CA SER A 53 -0.87 2.89 9.54
C SER A 53 -0.79 3.71 8.25
N GLY A 54 -1.93 4.27 7.83
CA GLY A 54 -2.04 5.06 6.60
C GLY A 54 -1.92 6.57 6.82
N PHE A 55 -2.18 7.07 8.03
CA PHE A 55 -2.42 8.50 8.26
C PHE A 55 -1.75 9.02 9.54
N ASN A 56 -1.70 10.35 9.63
CA ASN A 56 -1.26 11.07 10.80
C ASN A 56 -2.20 10.73 11.98
N PRO A 57 -1.70 10.14 13.08
CA PRO A 57 -2.52 9.76 14.22
C PRO A 57 -3.18 10.96 14.91
N ALA A 58 -2.65 12.18 14.70
CA ALA A 58 -3.21 13.41 15.24
C ALA A 58 -4.35 14.01 14.39
N LEU A 59 -4.49 13.60 13.12
CA LEU A 59 -5.50 14.15 12.22
C LEU A 59 -5.89 13.13 11.14
N ILE A 60 -7.07 12.55 11.31
CA ILE A 60 -7.67 11.55 10.41
C ILE A 60 -9.00 12.13 9.92
N ARG A 61 -9.10 12.42 8.62
CA ARG A 61 -10.33 12.90 7.99
C ARG A 61 -10.82 11.91 6.93
N ALA A 62 -12.13 11.87 6.73
CA ALA A 62 -12.73 10.94 5.78
C ALA A 62 -12.38 11.28 4.31
N ASP A 63 -12.17 12.55 3.99
CA ASP A 63 -11.76 13.03 2.65
C ASP A 63 -10.31 12.67 2.31
N ASP A 64 -9.40 12.69 3.28
CA ASP A 64 -8.02 12.21 3.09
C ASP A 64 -8.00 10.72 2.69
N TYR A 65 -8.97 9.95 3.15
CA TYR A 65 -9.10 8.54 2.80
C TYR A 65 -9.63 8.32 1.38
N LEU A 66 -10.51 9.20 0.89
CA LEU A 66 -11.00 9.16 -0.49
C LEU A 66 -9.91 9.34 -1.53
N ARG A 67 -8.87 10.12 -1.23
CA ARG A 67 -7.71 10.26 -2.14
C ARG A 67 -7.02 8.93 -2.41
N ARG A 68 -7.02 8.04 -1.41
CA ARG A 68 -6.35 6.73 -1.50
C ARG A 68 -7.28 5.59 -1.89
N TYR A 69 -8.54 5.69 -1.50
CA TYR A 69 -9.56 4.68 -1.74
C TYR A 69 -10.81 5.36 -2.31
N PRO A 70 -10.76 5.79 -3.58
CA PRO A 70 -11.80 6.62 -4.15
C PRO A 70 -13.15 5.90 -4.21
N PHE A 71 -13.18 4.56 -4.30
CA PHE A 71 -14.40 3.73 -4.31
C PHE A 71 -15.09 3.58 -2.93
N SER A 72 -14.90 4.55 -2.04
CA SER A 72 -15.46 4.49 -0.69
C SER A 72 -16.27 5.75 -0.43
N LYS A 73 -17.58 5.75 -0.72
CA LYS A 73 -18.46 6.90 -0.39
C LYS A 73 -18.09 7.52 0.95
N LEU A 74 -17.95 8.86 0.99
CA LEU A 74 -17.52 9.61 2.18
C LEU A 74 -18.26 9.19 3.46
N ASN A 75 -19.57 8.97 3.34
CA ASN A 75 -20.43 8.55 4.46
C ASN A 75 -20.08 7.15 5.00
N ALA A 76 -19.63 6.23 4.15
CA ALA A 76 -19.21 4.89 4.57
C ALA A 76 -17.90 4.97 5.38
N ILE A 77 -16.96 5.82 4.94
CA ILE A 77 -15.71 6.08 5.67
C ILE A 77 -16.02 6.74 7.02
N ASP A 78 -16.85 7.78 7.03
CA ASP A 78 -17.23 8.49 8.26
C ASP A 78 -17.95 7.56 9.25
N ALA A 79 -18.81 6.65 8.76
CA ALA A 79 -19.43 5.64 9.62
C ALA A 79 -18.41 4.68 10.26
N GLN A 80 -17.37 4.28 9.53
CA GLN A 80 -16.29 3.45 10.06
C GLN A 80 -15.45 4.21 11.11
N LEU A 81 -15.14 5.49 10.86
CA LEU A 81 -14.44 6.35 11.82
C LEU A 81 -15.26 6.58 13.08
N LYS A 82 -16.57 6.82 12.94
CA LYS A 82 -17.50 6.94 14.05
C LYS A 82 -17.57 5.65 14.88
N ALA A 83 -17.63 4.48 14.25
CA ALA A 83 -17.62 3.20 14.96
C ALA A 83 -16.32 2.99 15.76
N LEU A 84 -15.17 3.41 15.23
CA LEU A 84 -13.91 3.40 15.97
C LEU A 84 -13.89 4.40 17.14
N SER A 85 -14.56 5.54 16.99
CA SER A 85 -14.70 6.53 18.06
C SER A 85 -15.60 6.02 19.19
N GLU A 86 -16.74 5.41 18.84
CA GLU A 86 -17.65 4.76 19.80
C GLU A 86 -16.97 3.59 20.53
N ALA A 87 -16.00 2.93 19.89
CA ALA A 87 -15.17 1.89 20.50
C ALA A 87 -13.98 2.44 21.33
N GLY A 88 -13.85 3.77 21.50
CA GLY A 88 -12.81 4.41 22.31
C GLY A 88 -11.43 4.49 21.67
N MET A 89 -11.28 4.09 20.40
CA MET A 89 -9.99 4.10 19.69
C MET A 89 -9.70 5.46 19.05
N LEU A 90 -10.75 6.22 18.73
CA LEU A 90 -10.66 7.56 18.17
C LEU A 90 -11.42 8.57 19.04
N VAL A 91 -10.95 9.82 19.04
CA VAL A 91 -11.67 10.97 19.55
C VAL A 91 -12.03 11.89 18.39
N LEU A 92 -13.27 12.37 18.36
CA LEU A 92 -13.68 13.44 17.45
C LEU A 92 -13.07 14.76 17.93
N VAL A 93 -12.18 15.34 17.13
CA VAL A 93 -11.48 16.59 17.44
C VAL A 93 -12.31 17.79 16.98
N GLU A 94 -12.82 17.72 15.75
CA GLU A 94 -13.72 18.70 15.14
C GLU A 94 -14.60 17.99 14.10
N PHE A 95 -15.53 18.70 13.47
CA PHE A 95 -16.48 18.12 12.51
C PHE A 95 -15.78 17.18 11.49
N GLN A 96 -16.17 15.89 11.50
CA GLN A 96 -15.63 14.82 10.63
C GLN A 96 -14.11 14.62 10.68
N THR A 97 -13.48 15.05 11.77
CA THR A 97 -12.03 14.99 11.96
C THR A 97 -11.73 14.27 13.27
N TYR A 98 -10.98 13.19 13.19
CA TYR A 98 -10.70 12.28 14.29
C TYR A 98 -9.20 12.26 14.61
N ALA A 99 -8.85 11.87 15.84
CA ALA A 99 -7.49 11.55 16.25
C ALA A 99 -7.47 10.25 17.04
N LEU A 100 -6.34 9.53 17.03
CA LEU A 100 -6.17 8.37 17.91
C LEU A 100 -6.20 8.82 19.38
N THR A 101 -6.94 8.07 20.20
CA THR A 101 -6.81 8.15 21.66
C THR A 101 -5.47 7.56 22.10
N GLU A 102 -5.06 7.78 23.35
CA GLU A 102 -3.87 7.11 23.92
C GLU A 102 -3.96 5.58 23.80
N GLN A 103 -5.16 5.02 24.04
CA GLN A 103 -5.45 3.61 23.85
C GLN A 103 -5.30 3.20 22.38
N GLY A 104 -5.88 3.97 21.44
CA GLY A 104 -5.74 3.72 20.01
C GLY A 104 -4.27 3.72 19.55
N VAL A 105 -3.48 4.69 20.00
CA VAL A 105 -2.03 4.76 19.73
C VAL A 105 -1.32 3.53 20.28
N HIS A 106 -1.62 3.13 21.53
CA HIS A 106 -1.01 1.96 22.15
C HIS A 106 -1.34 0.67 21.39
N SER A 107 -2.63 0.42 21.11
CA SER A 107 -3.07 -0.79 20.40
C SER A 107 -2.48 -0.90 18.99
N VAL A 108 -2.40 0.21 18.24
CA VAL A 108 -1.79 0.21 16.90
C VAL A 108 -0.29 -0.05 16.99
N ARG A 109 0.40 0.60 17.93
CA ARG A 109 1.83 0.39 18.16
C ARG A 109 2.12 -1.07 18.48
N THR A 110 1.39 -1.66 19.42
CA THR A 110 1.55 -3.08 19.79
C THR A 110 1.31 -3.99 18.60
N TYR A 111 0.32 -3.70 17.76
CA TYR A 111 0.08 -4.46 16.54
C TYR A 111 1.27 -4.38 15.57
N ILE A 112 1.76 -3.16 15.28
CA ILE A 112 2.89 -2.95 14.37
C ILE A 112 4.16 -3.62 14.90
N GLU A 113 4.46 -3.48 16.18
CA GLU A 113 5.61 -4.11 16.84
C GLU A 113 5.56 -5.64 16.71
N ARG A 114 4.38 -6.25 16.85
CA ARG A 114 4.21 -7.70 16.72
C ARG A 114 4.34 -8.17 15.29
N VAL A 115 3.77 -7.45 14.33
CA VAL A 115 4.01 -7.72 12.90
C VAL A 115 5.51 -7.62 12.61
N GLY A 116 6.19 -6.61 13.15
CA GLY A 116 7.63 -6.44 13.04
C GLY A 116 8.43 -7.60 13.66
N GLN A 117 8.04 -8.07 14.84
CA GLN A 117 8.65 -9.25 15.47
C GLN A 117 8.46 -10.52 14.63
N LEU A 118 7.29 -10.72 14.02
CA LEU A 118 7.07 -11.86 13.12
C LEU A 118 7.98 -11.79 11.88
N ILE A 119 8.17 -10.60 11.32
CA ILE A 119 9.08 -10.37 10.20
C ILE A 119 10.54 -10.62 10.62
N ASP A 120 10.97 -10.07 11.75
CA ASP A 120 12.34 -10.24 12.27
C ASP A 120 12.67 -11.70 12.62
N ASN A 121 11.66 -12.50 13.00
CA ASN A 121 11.82 -13.90 13.32
C ASN A 121 11.82 -14.82 12.09
N LEU A 122 11.60 -14.29 10.87
CA LEU A 122 11.72 -15.08 9.65
C LEU A 122 13.17 -15.53 9.48
N THR A 123 13.36 -16.83 9.25
CA THR A 123 14.67 -17.38 8.89
C THR A 123 14.97 -17.08 7.44
N LEU A 124 15.50 -15.88 7.21
CA LEU A 124 16.00 -15.48 5.89
C LEU A 124 17.46 -15.89 5.75
N ASP A 125 17.82 -16.43 4.59
CA ASP A 125 19.22 -16.70 4.21
C ASP A 125 19.89 -15.38 3.79
N LEU A 126 19.84 -14.37 4.66
CA LEU A 126 20.32 -13.03 4.44
C LEU A 126 21.36 -12.67 5.50
N SER A 127 22.52 -12.18 5.07
CA SER A 127 23.55 -11.74 6.03
C SER A 127 23.14 -10.42 6.71
N ASP A 128 23.57 -10.22 7.95
CA ASP A 128 23.36 -8.94 8.67
C ASP A 128 23.90 -7.75 7.87
N ALA A 129 25.03 -7.93 7.17
CA ALA A 129 25.61 -6.88 6.34
C ALA A 129 24.69 -6.49 5.17
N ASP A 130 24.07 -7.47 4.49
CA ASP A 130 23.11 -7.20 3.42
C ASP A 130 21.84 -6.54 3.96
N ALA A 131 21.34 -6.98 5.11
CA ALA A 131 20.19 -6.35 5.76
C ALA A 131 20.47 -4.87 6.12
N GLN A 132 21.65 -4.57 6.67
CA GLN A 132 22.04 -3.20 6.99
C GLN A 132 22.20 -2.33 5.72
N LYS A 133 22.74 -2.89 4.63
CA LYS A 133 22.84 -2.18 3.35
C LYS A 133 21.48 -1.82 2.78
N LEU A 134 20.54 -2.77 2.76
CA LEU A 134 19.17 -2.51 2.29
C LEU A 134 18.52 -1.37 3.08
N LEU A 135 18.64 -1.41 4.41
CA LEU A 135 18.10 -0.36 5.28
C LEU A 135 18.77 1.00 5.05
N ALA A 136 20.08 1.03 4.80
CA ALA A 136 20.79 2.26 4.46
C ALA A 136 20.28 2.86 3.13
N TYR A 137 20.01 2.01 2.13
CA TYR A 137 19.40 2.45 0.87
C TYR A 137 17.99 3.00 1.06
N ASP A 138 17.15 2.29 1.81
CA ASP A 138 15.79 2.74 2.14
C ASP A 138 15.80 4.09 2.86
N GLN A 139 16.70 4.26 3.83
CA GLN A 139 16.90 5.52 4.56
C GLN A 139 17.34 6.65 3.64
N ALA A 140 18.26 6.39 2.71
CA ALA A 140 18.69 7.39 1.73
C ALA A 140 17.54 7.82 0.81
N ILE A 141 16.72 6.86 0.34
CA ILE A 141 15.55 7.16 -0.50
C ILE A 141 14.53 7.99 0.29
N VAL A 142 14.11 7.51 1.47
CA VAL A 142 13.12 8.21 2.30
C VAL A 142 13.62 9.57 2.76
N GLY A 143 14.90 9.71 3.08
CA GLY A 143 15.53 10.99 3.38
C GLY A 143 15.43 11.98 2.21
N SER A 144 15.72 11.53 0.99
CA SER A 144 15.58 12.35 -0.22
C SER A 144 14.12 12.73 -0.50
N LEU A 145 13.18 11.79 -0.34
CA LEU A 145 11.74 12.04 -0.46
C LEU A 145 11.27 13.10 0.54
N ARG A 146 11.69 13.00 1.81
CA ARG A 146 11.36 13.97 2.88
C ARG A 146 11.88 15.37 2.56
N ASN A 147 13.14 15.47 2.12
CA ASN A 147 13.75 16.76 1.78
C ASN A 147 12.98 17.46 0.66
N ARG A 148 12.54 16.70 -0.35
CA ARG A 148 11.76 17.25 -1.47
C ARG A 148 10.32 17.58 -1.12
N ALA A 149 9.68 16.81 -0.25
CA ALA A 149 8.34 17.13 0.24
C ALA A 149 8.30 18.47 0.99
N ALA A 150 9.40 18.88 1.65
CA ALA A 150 9.50 20.21 2.25
C ALA A 150 9.47 21.34 1.19
N GLU A 151 9.90 21.07 -0.04
CA GLU A 151 9.87 22.02 -1.17
C GLU A 151 8.54 21.96 -1.94
N GLN A 152 7.92 20.79 -1.99
CA GLN A 152 6.65 20.51 -2.67
C GLN A 152 5.75 19.68 -1.74
N PRO A 153 5.00 20.34 -0.84
CA PRO A 153 4.10 19.67 0.10
C PRO A 153 3.12 18.77 -0.65
N SER A 154 3.03 17.52 -0.22
CA SER A 154 1.99 16.59 -0.68
C SER A 154 1.18 16.06 0.48
N SER A 155 -0.15 16.08 0.32
CA SER A 155 -1.05 15.64 1.39
C SER A 155 -0.91 14.15 1.69
N ILE A 156 -0.88 13.25 0.70
CA ILE A 156 -0.84 11.79 0.95
C ILE A 156 0.48 11.41 1.64
N PHE A 157 1.62 11.85 1.12
CA PHE A 157 2.93 11.59 1.72
C PHE A 157 3.14 12.27 3.08
N GLU A 158 2.75 13.54 3.27
CA GLU A 158 2.91 14.21 4.56
C GLU A 158 2.04 13.59 5.65
N HIS A 159 0.80 13.19 5.32
CA HIS A 159 -0.05 12.49 6.28
C HIS A 159 0.60 11.19 6.75
N ARG A 160 1.26 10.45 5.85
CA ARG A 160 1.91 9.19 6.22
C ARG A 160 3.21 9.39 6.97
N LEU A 161 4.03 10.36 6.58
CA LEU A 161 5.26 10.72 7.30
C LEU A 161 5.02 11.05 8.77
N ARG A 162 3.88 11.68 9.07
CA ARG A 162 3.46 12.03 10.42
C ARG A 162 2.76 10.88 11.15
N GLY A 163 2.57 9.74 10.48
CA GLY A 163 2.07 8.49 11.04
C GLY A 163 2.84 8.04 12.28
N LEU A 164 2.45 6.91 12.90
CA LEU A 164 3.22 6.28 13.97
C LEU A 164 4.55 5.70 13.43
N HIS A 165 5.45 6.57 13.00
CA HIS A 165 6.86 6.29 12.72
C HIS A 165 7.56 6.28 14.07
N HIS A 166 8.05 5.12 14.47
CA HIS A 166 8.80 5.01 15.70
C HIS A 166 10.26 5.41 15.52
N ASP A 167 10.79 6.17 16.46
CA ASP A 167 12.23 6.32 16.67
C ASP A 167 12.75 5.06 17.38
N TYR A 168 13.20 4.05 16.62
CA TYR A 168 13.80 2.84 17.20
C TYR A 168 15.32 2.81 16.99
N SER A 169 16.00 2.38 18.05
CA SER A 169 17.46 2.45 18.20
C SER A 169 18.25 1.30 17.58
N SER A 170 17.62 0.41 16.80
CA SER A 170 18.33 -0.67 16.09
C SER A 170 17.71 -0.94 14.72
N ASN A 171 18.52 -0.89 13.66
CA ASN A 171 18.16 -1.26 12.30
C ASN A 171 17.73 -2.74 12.24
N ARG A 172 16.42 -2.98 12.08
CA ARG A 172 15.79 -4.30 11.99
C ARG A 172 15.15 -4.50 10.62
N LEU A 173 14.96 -5.74 10.21
CA LEU A 173 14.43 -6.05 8.88
C LEU A 173 13.02 -5.50 8.69
N TRP A 174 12.18 -5.50 9.73
CA TRP A 174 10.85 -4.90 9.62
C TRP A 174 10.87 -3.38 9.33
N HIS A 175 11.99 -2.67 9.56
CA HIS A 175 12.11 -1.28 9.12
C HIS A 175 12.07 -1.15 7.59
N HIS A 176 12.54 -2.16 6.84
CA HIS A 176 12.41 -2.19 5.38
C HIS A 176 10.93 -2.11 4.97
N TRP A 177 10.07 -2.92 5.59
CA TRP A 177 8.62 -2.88 5.37
C TRP A 177 8.07 -1.46 5.59
N HIS A 178 8.47 -0.80 6.68
CA HIS A 178 8.02 0.54 7.02
C HIS A 178 8.49 1.62 6.03
N TYR A 179 9.77 1.57 5.62
CA TYR A 179 10.31 2.50 4.63
C TYR A 179 9.67 2.30 3.26
N VAL A 180 9.45 1.06 2.83
CA VAL A 180 8.77 0.77 1.55
C VAL A 180 7.33 1.30 1.56
N TRP A 181 6.61 1.21 2.68
CA TRP A 181 5.29 1.85 2.81
C TRP A 181 5.32 3.37 2.62
N THR A 182 6.40 4.01 3.08
CA THR A 182 6.64 5.44 2.88
C THR A 182 6.94 5.75 1.41
N MET A 183 7.74 4.91 0.75
CA MET A 183 8.03 5.02 -0.68
C MET A 183 6.78 4.79 -1.55
N ILE A 184 5.91 3.86 -1.18
CA ILE A 184 4.62 3.64 -1.86
C ILE A 184 3.76 4.90 -1.80
N ALA A 185 3.68 5.58 -0.64
CA ALA A 185 2.94 6.83 -0.52
C ALA A 185 3.49 7.94 -1.43
N ALA A 186 4.82 8.05 -1.53
CA ALA A 186 5.45 9.00 -2.45
C ALA A 186 5.20 8.66 -3.93
N ARG A 187 4.92 7.39 -4.25
CA ARG A 187 4.48 6.98 -5.59
C ARG A 187 3.00 7.27 -5.81
N GLU A 188 2.14 6.99 -4.82
CA GLU A 188 0.71 7.36 -4.82
C GLU A 188 0.53 8.89 -5.03
N ASP A 189 1.40 9.73 -4.44
CA ASP A 189 1.46 11.17 -4.73
C ASP A 189 1.68 11.48 -6.21
N ALA A 190 2.66 10.78 -6.83
CA ALA A 190 2.99 10.99 -8.23
C ALA A 190 1.82 10.53 -9.13
N GLU A 191 1.13 9.46 -8.74
CA GLU A 191 -0.10 9.02 -9.40
C GLU A 191 -1.22 10.06 -9.30
N GLU A 192 -1.47 10.61 -8.11
CA GLU A 192 -2.47 11.67 -7.91
C GLU A 192 -2.14 12.90 -8.77
N GLN A 193 -0.87 13.33 -8.76
CA GLN A 193 -0.41 14.46 -9.56
C GLN A 193 -0.68 14.24 -11.06
N ILE A 194 -0.29 13.09 -11.61
CA ILE A 194 -0.51 12.78 -13.03
C ILE A 194 -2.02 12.65 -13.31
N GLY A 195 -2.80 12.02 -12.43
CA GLY A 195 -4.25 11.92 -12.59
C GLY A 195 -4.93 13.29 -12.71
N ILE A 196 -4.57 14.23 -11.84
CA ILE A 196 -5.05 15.61 -11.87
C ILE A 196 -4.61 16.32 -13.16
N GLU A 197 -3.34 16.22 -13.54
CA GLU A 197 -2.81 16.84 -14.76
C GLU A 197 -3.50 16.32 -16.04
N GLN A 198 -3.87 15.03 -16.07
CA GLN A 198 -4.61 14.43 -17.18
C GLN A 198 -6.13 14.69 -17.13
N GLY A 199 -6.64 15.31 -16.06
CA GLY A 199 -8.07 15.54 -15.87
C GLY A 199 -8.88 14.24 -15.80
N ILE A 200 -8.26 13.16 -15.30
CA ILE A 200 -8.90 11.86 -15.15
C ILE A 200 -9.56 11.82 -13.78
N ASP A 201 -10.84 11.44 -13.76
CA ASP A 201 -11.56 11.22 -12.51
C ASP A 201 -10.84 10.16 -11.64
N PRO A 202 -10.68 10.36 -10.32
CA PRO A 202 -9.93 9.44 -9.46
C PRO A 202 -10.41 7.98 -9.50
N LEU A 203 -11.72 7.75 -9.63
CA LEU A 203 -12.27 6.39 -9.72
C LEU A 203 -11.92 5.77 -11.07
N ALA A 204 -12.04 6.54 -12.15
CA ALA A 204 -11.64 6.10 -13.49
C ALA A 204 -10.12 5.83 -13.57
N TRP A 205 -9.30 6.65 -12.91
CA TRP A 205 -7.85 6.43 -12.79
C TRP A 205 -7.55 5.09 -12.13
N LEU A 206 -8.11 4.83 -10.95
CA LEU A 206 -7.86 3.60 -10.20
C LEU A 206 -8.39 2.37 -10.95
N ALA A 207 -9.60 2.44 -11.52
CA ALA A 207 -10.16 1.37 -12.34
C ALA A 207 -9.24 1.02 -13.53
N ARG A 208 -8.75 2.03 -14.24
CA ARG A 208 -7.81 1.84 -15.36
C ARG A 208 -6.51 1.21 -14.89
N HIS A 209 -5.97 1.67 -13.78
CA HIS A 209 -4.69 1.18 -13.23
C HIS A 209 -4.79 -0.31 -12.83
N GLU A 210 -5.90 -0.72 -12.22
CA GLU A 210 -6.17 -2.12 -11.87
C GLU A 210 -6.31 -3.03 -13.11
N LEU A 211 -6.99 -2.56 -14.16
CA LEU A 211 -7.08 -3.27 -15.43
C LEU A 211 -5.71 -3.35 -16.14
N TRP A 212 -4.94 -2.25 -16.12
CA TRP A 212 -3.59 -2.21 -16.69
C TRP A 212 -2.65 -3.20 -16.02
N PHE A 213 -2.67 -3.29 -14.69
CA PHE A 213 -1.89 -4.28 -13.95
C PHE A 213 -2.26 -5.70 -14.35
N THR A 214 -3.54 -6.00 -14.52
CA THR A 214 -4.01 -7.31 -14.98
C THR A 214 -3.51 -7.63 -16.39
N SER A 215 -3.60 -6.67 -17.31
CA SER A 215 -3.13 -6.84 -18.69
C SER A 215 -1.61 -7.00 -18.80
N ARG A 216 -0.83 -6.31 -17.95
CA ARG A 216 0.64 -6.31 -18.01
C ARG A 216 1.29 -7.35 -17.10
N ARG A 217 0.60 -7.82 -16.06
CA ARG A 217 1.12 -8.78 -15.07
C ARG A 217 0.14 -9.93 -14.79
N PRO A 218 -0.25 -10.72 -15.81
CA PRO A 218 -1.30 -11.73 -15.72
C PRO A 218 -1.01 -12.84 -14.70
N LEU A 219 0.27 -13.09 -14.38
CA LEU A 219 0.69 -14.09 -13.40
C LEU A 219 0.78 -13.57 -11.95
N ARG A 220 0.74 -12.25 -11.74
CA ARG A 220 0.88 -11.63 -10.40
C ARG A 220 -0.40 -10.98 -9.91
N ALA A 221 -1.27 -10.54 -10.80
CA ALA A 221 -2.62 -10.11 -10.44
C ALA A 221 -3.54 -11.34 -10.41
N ARG A 222 -4.41 -11.46 -9.39
CA ARG A 222 -5.68 -12.16 -9.65
C ARG A 222 -6.26 -11.48 -10.88
N THR A 223 -6.61 -12.22 -11.94
CA THR A 223 -7.16 -11.61 -13.15
C THR A 223 -8.35 -10.77 -12.73
N LYS A 224 -8.22 -9.43 -12.78
CA LYS A 224 -9.32 -8.52 -12.45
C LYS A 224 -9.99 -8.13 -13.76
N SER A 225 -11.19 -8.64 -13.95
CA SER A 225 -12.17 -8.16 -14.92
C SER A 225 -12.81 -6.87 -14.43
N CYS A 226 -13.58 -6.20 -15.30
CA CYS A 226 -14.35 -5.03 -14.89
C CYS A 226 -15.31 -5.32 -13.69
N PRO A 227 -16.01 -6.47 -13.63
CA PRO A 227 -16.74 -6.91 -12.44
C PRO A 227 -15.92 -7.05 -11.15
N ASP A 228 -14.65 -7.47 -11.25
CA ASP A 228 -13.79 -7.65 -10.06
C ASP A 228 -13.38 -6.32 -9.40
N LEU A 229 -13.54 -5.19 -10.09
CA LEU A 229 -13.27 -3.87 -9.50
C LEU A 229 -14.23 -3.55 -8.36
N ALA A 230 -15.48 -3.98 -8.45
CA ALA A 230 -16.45 -3.85 -7.37
C ALA A 230 -16.05 -4.67 -6.13
N GLU A 231 -15.51 -5.87 -6.31
CA GLU A 231 -14.96 -6.66 -5.20
C GLU A 231 -13.71 -6.04 -4.56
N VAL A 232 -12.90 -5.32 -5.35
CA VAL A 232 -11.79 -4.53 -4.81
C VAL A 232 -12.33 -3.37 -3.97
N ALA A 233 -13.37 -2.68 -4.45
CA ALA A 233 -14.03 -1.59 -3.75
C ALA A 233 -14.74 -2.02 -2.45
N GLN A 234 -15.31 -3.23 -2.40
CA GLN A 234 -15.92 -3.82 -1.19
C GLN A 234 -14.97 -3.91 0.02
N ARG A 235 -13.64 -3.91 -0.21
CA ARG A 235 -12.66 -3.91 0.90
C ARG A 235 -12.67 -2.61 1.69
N TYR A 236 -13.26 -1.56 1.11
CA TYR A 236 -13.15 -0.20 1.60
C TYR A 236 -14.52 0.42 1.95
N ALA A 237 -15.60 -0.01 1.30
CA ALA A 237 -16.98 0.40 1.60
C ALA A 237 -18.01 -0.75 1.51
N PRO A 238 -19.22 -0.59 2.09
CA PRO A 238 -20.33 -1.52 1.89
C PRO A 238 -20.61 -1.75 0.39
N LEU A 239 -20.94 -3.01 0.04
CA LEU A 239 -21.10 -3.51 -1.34
C LEU A 239 -21.94 -2.61 -2.25
N GLN A 240 -23.08 -2.15 -1.75
CA GLN A 240 -24.04 -1.39 -2.57
C GLN A 240 -23.51 -0.03 -3.00
N ASP A 241 -22.63 0.59 -2.21
CA ASP A 241 -22.02 1.87 -2.55
C ASP A 241 -20.82 1.70 -3.49
N ALA A 242 -20.09 0.59 -3.32
CA ALA A 242 -18.96 0.20 -4.15
C ALA A 242 -19.37 -0.15 -5.60
N ASP A 243 -20.55 -0.74 -5.79
CA ASP A 243 -21.05 -1.14 -7.11
C ASP A 243 -21.37 0.09 -7.99
N ASP A 244 -22.07 1.09 -7.45
CA ASP A 244 -22.45 2.31 -8.19
C ASP A 244 -21.22 3.11 -8.66
N GLU A 245 -20.23 3.30 -7.78
CA GLU A 245 -19.02 4.07 -8.08
C GLU A 245 -18.11 3.33 -9.08
N SER A 246 -17.99 2.01 -8.92
CA SER A 246 -17.27 1.17 -9.87
C SER A 246 -17.91 1.21 -11.25
N GLN A 247 -19.25 1.16 -11.32
CA GLN A 247 -19.99 1.25 -12.57
C GLN A 247 -19.83 2.63 -13.24
N ALA A 248 -19.85 3.72 -12.46
CA ALA A 248 -19.65 5.07 -12.99
C ALA A 248 -18.23 5.24 -13.57
N ALA A 249 -17.21 4.72 -12.87
CA ALA A 249 -15.83 4.70 -13.35
C ALA A 249 -15.68 3.91 -14.66
N LEU A 250 -16.29 2.73 -14.74
CA LEU A 250 -16.28 1.89 -15.93
C LEU A 250 -16.99 2.55 -17.11
N ASN A 251 -18.14 3.18 -16.88
CA ASN A 251 -18.82 3.96 -17.92
C ASN A 251 -17.92 5.09 -18.43
N ARG A 252 -17.21 5.79 -17.54
CA ARG A 252 -16.27 6.85 -17.94
C ARG A 252 -15.13 6.32 -18.81
N LEU A 253 -14.56 5.16 -18.46
CA LEU A 253 -13.53 4.51 -19.25
C LEU A 253 -14.04 4.06 -20.62
N LEU A 254 -15.30 3.61 -20.69
CA LEU A 254 -15.96 3.24 -21.94
C LEU A 254 -16.16 4.47 -22.85
N ASP A 255 -16.63 5.59 -22.29
CA ASP A 255 -16.82 6.86 -23.02
C ASP A 255 -15.50 7.40 -23.59
N LEU A 256 -14.38 7.15 -22.89
CA LEU A 256 -13.03 7.50 -23.34
C LEU A 256 -12.48 6.52 -24.40
N GLY A 257 -13.19 5.43 -24.69
CA GLY A 257 -12.72 4.36 -25.57
C GLY A 257 -11.53 3.59 -25.02
N TRP A 258 -11.35 3.59 -23.70
CA TRP A 258 -10.21 2.95 -23.03
C TRP A 258 -10.46 1.51 -22.64
N ILE A 259 -11.73 1.09 -22.55
CA ILE A 259 -12.12 -0.31 -22.40
C ILE A 259 -13.06 -0.74 -23.54
N ASN A 260 -13.06 -2.03 -23.87
CA ASN A 260 -13.91 -2.56 -24.94
C ASN A 260 -15.36 -2.82 -24.47
N SER A 261 -15.53 -3.19 -23.19
CA SER A 261 -16.81 -3.46 -22.56
C SER A 261 -16.66 -3.46 -21.03
N ILE A 262 -17.78 -3.49 -20.31
CA ILE A 262 -17.86 -3.47 -18.83
C ILE A 262 -18.04 -4.90 -18.26
N GLY A 263 -18.20 -5.91 -19.13
CA GLY A 263 -18.45 -7.30 -18.73
C GLY A 263 -17.20 -8.08 -18.32
N GLU A 264 -17.35 -9.40 -18.14
CA GLU A 264 -16.24 -10.31 -17.80
C GLU A 264 -15.11 -10.30 -18.85
N ASP A 265 -15.48 -10.16 -20.13
CA ASP A 265 -14.53 -10.00 -21.24
C ASP A 265 -14.02 -8.55 -21.41
N GLY A 266 -14.44 -7.66 -20.52
CA GLY A 266 -14.09 -6.25 -20.51
C GLY A 266 -12.64 -6.04 -20.08
N GLY A 267 -11.84 -5.44 -20.96
CA GLY A 267 -10.45 -5.09 -20.71
C GLY A 267 -10.05 -3.82 -21.45
N LEU A 268 -8.84 -3.34 -21.17
CA LEU A 268 -8.31 -2.15 -21.82
C LEU A 268 -8.18 -2.35 -23.34
N THR A 269 -8.57 -1.35 -24.10
CA THR A 269 -8.30 -1.25 -25.53
C THR A 269 -6.80 -0.98 -25.76
N GLU A 270 -6.30 -1.11 -27.00
CA GLU A 270 -4.93 -0.71 -27.31
C GLU A 270 -4.68 0.77 -26.98
N GLN A 271 -5.68 1.62 -27.19
CA GLN A 271 -5.64 3.03 -26.82
C GLN A 271 -5.55 3.21 -25.30
N GLY A 272 -6.38 2.50 -24.54
CA GLY A 272 -6.36 2.53 -23.07
C GLY A 272 -5.02 2.05 -22.52
N LEU A 273 -4.46 0.98 -23.08
CA LEU A 273 -3.13 0.48 -22.73
C LEU A 273 -2.03 1.51 -23.00
N LYS A 274 -1.99 2.10 -24.19
CA LYS A 274 -0.99 3.14 -24.53
C LYS A 274 -1.09 4.37 -23.62
N ALA A 275 -2.31 4.80 -23.29
CA ALA A 275 -2.53 5.90 -22.36
C ALA A 275 -2.03 5.55 -20.95
N ALA A 276 -2.37 4.36 -20.45
CA ALA A 276 -1.88 3.89 -19.16
C ALA A 276 -0.35 3.77 -19.12
N ASP A 277 0.29 3.17 -20.14
CA ASP A 277 1.75 3.03 -20.19
C ASP A 277 2.47 4.39 -20.18
N ARG A 278 1.93 5.37 -20.90
CA ARG A 278 2.46 6.75 -20.91
C ARG A 278 2.35 7.37 -19.52
N ASP A 279 1.19 7.28 -18.91
CA ASP A 279 0.93 7.91 -17.61
C ASP A 279 1.79 7.24 -16.51
N GLU A 280 1.94 5.91 -16.53
CA GLU A 280 2.85 5.18 -15.65
C GLU A 280 4.32 5.60 -15.84
N ALA A 281 4.75 5.86 -17.08
CA ALA A 281 6.08 6.37 -17.34
C ALA A 281 6.28 7.78 -16.77
N MET A 282 5.24 8.62 -16.75
CA MET A 282 5.27 9.95 -16.12
C MET A 282 5.31 9.84 -14.59
N VAL A 283 4.48 8.97 -14.00
CA VAL A 283 4.48 8.66 -12.56
C VAL A 283 5.86 8.21 -12.12
N ASP A 284 6.43 7.23 -12.83
CA ASP A 284 7.78 6.74 -12.56
C ASP A 284 8.82 7.86 -12.69
N ALA A 285 8.74 8.70 -13.73
CA ALA A 285 9.66 9.82 -13.89
C ALA A 285 9.62 10.78 -12.70
N ILE A 286 8.44 11.14 -12.21
CA ILE A 286 8.27 11.98 -11.01
C ILE A 286 8.82 11.26 -9.79
N PHE A 287 8.37 10.04 -9.52
CA PHE A 287 8.75 9.24 -8.34
C PHE A 287 10.26 9.04 -8.25
N PHE A 288 10.89 8.55 -9.32
CA PHE A 288 12.33 8.28 -9.35
C PHE A 288 13.17 9.55 -9.45
N SER A 289 12.65 10.65 -9.98
CA SER A 289 13.39 11.92 -9.95
C SER A 289 13.72 12.36 -8.52
N ARG A 290 12.94 11.90 -7.53
CA ARG A 290 13.08 12.21 -6.11
C ARG A 290 14.05 11.28 -5.36
N TRP A 291 14.51 10.21 -5.99
CA TRP A 291 15.50 9.32 -5.40
C TRP A 291 16.91 9.94 -5.44
N PRO A 292 17.82 9.53 -4.54
CA PRO A 292 19.25 9.77 -4.72
C PRO A 292 19.74 9.19 -6.05
N GLN A 293 20.83 9.75 -6.57
CA GLN A 293 21.54 9.13 -7.70
C GLN A 293 22.30 7.91 -7.19
N PHE A 294 21.81 6.73 -7.54
CA PHE A 294 22.50 5.46 -7.31
C PHE A 294 23.29 5.05 -8.55
N SER A 295 24.47 4.48 -8.33
CA SER A 295 25.23 3.77 -9.35
C SER A 295 24.51 2.49 -9.79
N ASN A 296 24.88 1.94 -10.95
CA ASN A 296 24.32 0.67 -11.41
C ASN A 296 24.69 -0.48 -10.46
N GLU A 297 25.87 -0.41 -9.83
CA GLU A 297 26.34 -1.37 -8.83
C GLU A 297 25.47 -1.34 -7.57
N GLU A 298 25.13 -0.16 -7.06
CA GLU A 298 24.24 0.00 -5.90
C GLU A 298 22.82 -0.49 -6.22
N LEU A 299 22.30 -0.18 -7.40
CA LEU A 299 20.98 -0.68 -7.83
C LEU A 299 20.97 -2.20 -7.98
N ALA A 300 22.00 -2.78 -8.59
CA ALA A 300 22.14 -4.23 -8.73
C ALA A 300 22.28 -4.91 -7.36
N GLU A 301 23.03 -4.32 -6.42
CA GLU A 301 23.16 -4.82 -5.06
C GLU A 301 21.82 -4.77 -4.31
N MET A 302 21.13 -3.63 -4.34
CA MET A 302 19.81 -3.46 -3.72
C MET A 302 18.80 -4.47 -4.28
N LYS A 303 18.77 -4.63 -5.62
CA LYS A 303 17.92 -5.61 -6.30
C LYS A 303 18.26 -7.04 -5.87
N ARG A 304 19.54 -7.42 -5.84
CA ARG A 304 19.98 -8.76 -5.40
C ARG A 304 19.50 -9.07 -3.98
N ILE A 305 19.66 -8.12 -3.07
CA ILE A 305 19.25 -8.28 -1.67
C ILE A 305 17.72 -8.46 -1.59
N ALA A 306 16.95 -7.61 -2.28
CA ALA A 306 15.49 -7.71 -2.32
C ALA A 306 15.01 -9.03 -2.96
N ASP A 307 15.66 -9.48 -4.03
CA ASP A 307 15.35 -10.76 -4.68
C ASP A 307 15.65 -11.97 -3.78
N ALA A 308 16.71 -11.92 -2.98
CA ALA A 308 16.99 -12.96 -1.99
C ALA A 308 15.88 -13.05 -0.93
N ILE A 309 15.39 -11.89 -0.43
CA ILE A 309 14.25 -11.83 0.49
C ILE A 309 13.00 -12.42 -0.17
N ASN A 310 12.69 -12.00 -1.40
CA ASN A 310 11.54 -12.48 -2.16
C ASN A 310 11.55 -14.00 -2.31
N HIS A 311 12.67 -14.55 -2.79
CA HIS A 311 12.81 -15.98 -3.02
C HIS A 311 12.60 -16.78 -1.74
N ARG A 312 13.23 -16.34 -0.64
CA ARG A 312 13.14 -17.06 0.62
C ARG A 312 11.75 -16.99 1.25
N CYS A 313 11.07 -15.86 1.14
CA CYS A 313 9.68 -15.74 1.60
C CYS A 313 8.74 -16.66 0.79
N ASP A 314 8.92 -16.74 -0.53
CA ASP A 314 8.15 -17.64 -1.39
C ASP A 314 8.35 -19.11 -0.96
N GLU A 315 9.58 -19.53 -0.64
CA GLU A 315 9.86 -20.88 -0.11
C GLU A 315 9.17 -21.17 1.23
N LEU A 316 9.24 -20.22 2.18
CA LEU A 316 8.62 -20.38 3.51
C LEU A 316 7.10 -20.54 3.40
N VAL A 317 6.47 -19.80 2.47
CA VAL A 317 5.03 -19.91 2.21
C VAL A 317 4.67 -21.28 1.63
N GLU A 318 5.43 -21.79 0.67
CA GLU A 318 5.17 -23.11 0.09
C GLU A 318 5.40 -24.26 1.10
N GLN A 319 6.44 -24.15 1.93
CA GLN A 319 6.68 -25.10 3.02
C GLN A 319 5.50 -25.15 4.00
N HIS A 320 4.95 -23.99 4.37
CA HIS A 320 3.79 -23.93 5.26
C HIS A 320 2.53 -24.53 4.62
N LYS A 321 2.26 -24.23 3.34
CA LYS A 321 1.13 -24.85 2.62
C LYS A 321 1.25 -26.37 2.58
N ALA A 322 2.44 -26.90 2.32
CA ALA A 322 2.70 -28.33 2.31
C ALA A 322 2.46 -28.95 3.70
N GLN A 323 2.89 -28.28 4.77
CA GLN A 323 2.65 -28.72 6.15
C GLN A 323 1.16 -28.71 6.53
N GLN A 324 0.38 -27.73 6.05
CA GLN A 324 -1.07 -27.69 6.26
C GLN A 324 -1.79 -28.80 5.50
N ALA A 325 -1.37 -29.10 4.26
CA ALA A 325 -1.97 -30.15 3.45
C ALA A 325 -1.69 -31.58 3.99
N ALA A 326 -0.64 -31.74 4.79
CA ALA A 326 -0.27 -33.02 5.40
C ALA A 326 -0.98 -33.31 6.74
N LYS A 327 -1.75 -32.36 7.29
CA LYS A 327 -2.50 -32.50 8.55
C LYS A 327 -3.96 -32.88 8.29
#